data_AF-A0A1G7R806-F1
#
_entry.id   AF-A0A1G7R806-F1
#
_cell.length_a   1.000
_cell.length_b   1.000
_cell.length_c   1.000
_cell.angle_alpha   90.00
_cell.angle_beta   90.00
_cell.angle_gamma   90.00
#
_symmetry.space_group_name_H-M   'P 1'
#
loop_
_entity.id
_entity.type
_entity.pdbx_description
1 polymer ?
#
loop_
_entity_poly.entity_id
_entity_poly.type
_entity_poly.pdbx_seq_one_letter_code
_entity_poly.pdbx_strand_id
1 'polypeptide(L)'
;MKHTLLNILLPLFITTAFAKEAKAQPAKQNLNISFLLDLSDRIDPKKNPGIYQRDLQYIKSVQKAFTNHVKGKKMLLLKDQMQVFFNPLPNIPNIDQLSDQLKVSFSPQTSKKDFLNIEKLYTDNPTKIYQRAIKDHNYVGSDIWKFFKNNIREYCIKPQHRNILVILTDGYMYYKDSKIENAGKSSYITPQFLSLKKLTTASYQAVMKQKNLGFIAFPYNLKDLEIIVLGINPSIKNPYEEDVIKQYWADWFKAMKVKKFELRITDLPSSIEPIINNFIQ
;
A
#
# COMPACT_ATOMS: atom_id res chain seq x y z
N MET A 1 9.28 3.43 -95.33
CA MET A 1 10.28 4.29 -94.66
C MET A 1 9.62 4.95 -93.46
N LYS A 2 10.17 4.68 -92.27
CA LYS A 2 10.11 5.44 -91.00
C LYS A 2 8.81 6.18 -90.62
N HIS A 3 8.11 5.67 -89.60
CA HIS A 3 7.60 6.53 -88.53
C HIS A 3 7.81 5.84 -87.17
N THR A 4 8.39 6.63 -86.27
CA THR A 4 8.95 6.33 -84.96
C THR A 4 7.85 6.27 -83.92
N LEU A 5 7.74 5.18 -83.15
CA LEU A 5 6.97 5.16 -81.90
C LEU A 5 7.94 5.25 -80.72
N LEU A 6 7.80 6.35 -79.98
CA LEU A 6 8.56 6.71 -78.80
C LEU A 6 7.95 6.00 -77.58
N ASN A 7 8.63 4.99 -77.05
CA ASN A 7 8.24 4.35 -75.79
C ASN A 7 8.67 5.25 -74.61
N ILE A 8 7.71 5.93 -73.98
CA ILE A 8 7.89 6.58 -72.69
C ILE A 8 7.66 5.52 -71.61
N LEU A 9 8.74 4.98 -71.04
CA LEU A 9 8.67 4.25 -69.78
C LEU A 9 8.64 5.27 -68.64
N LEU A 10 7.50 5.38 -67.95
CA LEU A 10 7.39 6.11 -66.70
C LEU A 10 7.67 5.13 -65.55
N PRO A 11 8.76 5.26 -64.77
CA PRO A 11 8.93 4.44 -63.59
C PRO A 11 8.01 4.96 -62.49
N LEU A 12 7.01 4.14 -62.12
CA LEU A 12 6.22 4.35 -60.91
C LEU A 12 7.14 4.14 -59.70
N PHE A 13 7.66 5.23 -59.13
CA PHE A 13 8.30 5.20 -57.82
C PHE A 13 7.21 4.98 -56.76
N ILE A 14 6.96 3.73 -56.40
CA ILE A 14 6.22 3.39 -55.18
C ILE A 14 7.16 3.67 -54.01
N THR A 15 7.05 4.86 -53.42
CA THR A 15 7.67 5.13 -52.13
C THR A 15 6.88 4.39 -51.07
N THR A 16 7.39 3.23 -50.65
CA THR A 16 6.92 2.57 -49.43
C THR A 16 7.31 3.45 -48.25
N ALA A 17 6.43 4.36 -47.86
CA ALA A 17 6.51 5.00 -46.57
C ALA A 17 6.30 3.91 -45.51
N PHE A 18 7.40 3.41 -44.94
CA PHE A 18 7.35 2.63 -43.71
C PHE A 18 6.81 3.56 -42.61
N ALA A 19 5.49 3.55 -42.44
CA ALA A 19 4.87 4.07 -41.25
C ALA A 19 5.38 3.22 -40.09
N LYS A 20 6.32 3.79 -39.34
CA LYS A 20 6.82 3.23 -38.09
C LYS A 20 5.60 3.09 -37.19
N GLU A 21 5.06 1.88 -37.03
CA GLU A 21 4.02 1.60 -36.04
C GLU A 21 4.55 2.09 -34.69
N ALA A 22 4.02 3.24 -34.24
CA ALA A 22 4.23 3.69 -32.89
C ALA A 22 3.64 2.60 -32.00
N LYS A 23 4.50 1.81 -31.36
CA LYS A 23 4.08 0.86 -30.32
C LYS A 23 3.19 1.63 -29.37
N ALA A 24 1.89 1.33 -29.39
CA ALA A 24 0.93 1.91 -28.47
C ALA A 24 1.48 1.65 -27.07
N GLN A 25 1.68 2.73 -26.31
CA GLN A 25 2.12 2.63 -24.93
C GLN A 25 1.15 1.67 -24.23
N PRO A 26 1.63 0.61 -23.55
CA PRO A 26 0.75 -0.38 -22.95
C PRO A 26 -0.27 0.35 -22.06
N ALA A 27 -1.54 0.02 -22.23
CA ALA A 27 -2.61 0.68 -21.48
C ALA A 27 -2.29 0.57 -19.98
N LYS A 28 -2.19 1.71 -19.29
CA LYS A 28 -1.95 1.73 -17.84
C LYS A 28 -3.04 0.91 -17.14
N GLN A 29 -2.64 -0.15 -16.46
CA GLN A 29 -3.53 -1.04 -15.72
C GLN A 29 -4.31 -0.26 -14.66
N ASN A 30 -5.59 -0.59 -14.44
CA ASN A 30 -6.39 0.03 -13.37
C ASN A 30 -5.82 -0.28 -11.99
N LEU A 31 -5.74 0.71 -11.12
CA LEU A 31 -5.30 0.56 -9.74
C LEU A 31 -6.47 0.24 -8.81
N ASN A 32 -6.24 -0.68 -7.89
CA ASN A 32 -7.05 -0.87 -6.69
C ASN A 32 -6.13 -0.64 -5.48
N ILE A 33 -6.21 0.54 -4.86
CA ILE A 33 -5.39 0.87 -3.68
C ILE A 33 -6.26 0.76 -2.42
N SER A 34 -5.82 -0.05 -1.47
CA SER A 34 -6.44 -0.15 -0.14
C SER A 34 -5.46 0.33 0.92
N PHE A 35 -5.93 1.10 1.89
CA PHE A 35 -5.18 1.38 3.11
C PHE A 35 -5.69 0.50 4.25
N LEU A 36 -4.78 0.07 5.12
CA LEU A 36 -5.10 -0.42 6.45
C LEU A 36 -4.38 0.49 7.47
N LEU A 37 -5.16 1.24 8.23
CA LEU A 37 -4.61 2.20 9.20
C LEU A 37 -4.52 1.59 10.60
N ASP A 38 -3.42 1.87 11.27
CA ASP A 38 -3.22 1.54 12.67
C ASP A 38 -3.48 2.74 13.58
N LEU A 39 -4.59 2.64 14.32
CA LEU A 39 -5.05 3.63 15.29
C LEU A 39 -4.65 3.22 16.72
N SER A 40 -3.53 2.52 16.88
CA SER A 40 -2.91 2.26 18.19
C SER A 40 -2.35 3.54 18.80
N ASP A 41 -1.75 3.44 19.97
CA ASP A 41 -1.08 4.57 20.63
C ASP A 41 0.17 5.06 19.88
N ARG A 42 0.50 4.47 18.71
CA ARG A 42 1.47 5.04 17.77
C ARG A 42 1.10 6.45 17.30
N ILE A 43 -0.19 6.78 17.24
CA ILE A 43 -0.66 8.12 16.84
C ILE A 43 -0.75 9.09 18.02
N ASP A 44 -0.49 8.65 19.26
CA ASP A 44 -0.49 9.51 20.44
C ASP A 44 0.67 10.50 20.38
N PRO A 45 0.43 11.82 20.24
CA PRO A 45 1.50 12.80 20.15
C PRO A 45 2.33 12.95 21.44
N LYS A 46 1.82 12.50 22.59
CA LYS A 46 2.60 12.50 23.85
C LYS A 46 3.63 11.38 23.86
N LYS A 47 3.27 10.20 23.34
CA LYS A 47 4.18 9.04 23.27
C LYS A 47 5.08 9.09 22.05
N ASN A 48 4.53 9.55 20.93
CA ASN A 48 5.11 9.47 19.60
C ASN A 48 5.00 10.84 18.87
N PRO A 49 5.76 11.87 19.31
CA PRO A 49 5.67 13.21 18.74
C PRO A 49 5.91 13.22 17.23
N GLY A 50 4.99 13.79 16.47
CA GLY A 50 5.15 13.98 15.02
C GLY A 50 4.77 12.76 14.15
N ILE A 51 4.56 11.58 14.73
CA ILE A 51 4.31 10.34 13.96
C ILE A 51 2.99 10.40 13.20
N TYR A 52 1.91 10.81 13.86
CA TYR A 52 0.60 10.91 13.21
C TYR A 52 0.60 11.93 12.06
N GLN A 53 1.39 13.02 12.17
CA GLN A 53 1.52 13.98 11.08
C GLN A 53 2.27 13.39 9.89
N ARG A 54 3.29 12.56 10.12
CA ARG A 54 4.01 11.86 9.04
C ARG A 54 3.10 10.90 8.30
N ASP A 55 2.29 10.12 9.02
CA ASP A 55 1.26 9.26 8.43
C ASP A 55 0.32 10.04 7.50
N LEU A 56 -0.20 11.19 7.94
CA LEU A 56 -1.08 12.03 7.12
C LEU A 56 -0.38 12.49 5.83
N GLN A 57 0.92 12.78 5.88
CA GLN A 57 1.70 13.12 4.67
C GLN A 57 1.95 11.90 3.77
N TYR A 58 2.14 10.71 4.34
CA TYR A 58 2.23 9.47 3.55
C TYR A 58 0.92 9.16 2.84
N ILE A 59 -0.22 9.31 3.53
CA ILE A 59 -1.56 9.18 2.93
C ILE A 59 -1.72 10.16 1.77
N LYS A 60 -1.35 11.43 1.98
CA LYS A 60 -1.37 12.46 0.94
C LYS A 60 -0.48 12.08 -0.26
N SER A 61 0.69 11.54 -0.01
CA SER A 61 1.62 11.10 -1.07
C SER A 61 1.04 9.97 -1.92
N VAL A 62 0.45 8.95 -1.28
CA VAL A 62 -0.25 7.87 -1.99
C VAL A 62 -1.43 8.41 -2.80
N GLN A 63 -2.24 9.30 -2.21
CA GLN A 63 -3.36 9.92 -2.93
C GLN A 63 -2.88 10.70 -4.15
N LYS A 64 -1.81 11.49 -4.03
CA LYS A 64 -1.22 12.24 -5.14
C LYS A 64 -0.74 11.30 -6.25
N ALA A 65 -0.04 10.22 -5.89
CA ALA A 65 0.40 9.20 -6.85
C ALA A 65 -0.79 8.56 -7.57
N PHE A 66 -1.84 8.17 -6.84
CA PHE A 66 -3.08 7.64 -7.39
C PHE A 66 -3.74 8.62 -8.36
N THR A 67 -3.94 9.87 -7.94
CA THR A 67 -4.55 10.90 -8.79
C THR A 67 -3.74 11.18 -10.06
N ASN A 68 -2.41 11.18 -9.97
CA ASN A 68 -1.54 11.33 -11.14
C ASN A 68 -1.67 10.14 -12.10
N HIS A 69 -1.79 8.92 -11.57
CA HIS A 69 -2.04 7.72 -12.38
C HIS A 69 -3.36 7.86 -13.16
N VAL A 70 -4.44 8.20 -12.45
CA VAL A 70 -5.79 8.34 -13.04
C VAL A 70 -5.81 9.46 -14.09
N LYS A 71 -5.23 10.63 -13.80
CA LYS A 71 -5.16 11.76 -14.75
C LYS A 71 -4.36 11.43 -16.01
N GLY A 72 -3.42 10.48 -15.92
CA GLY A 72 -2.64 10.01 -17.07
C GLY A 72 -3.39 9.04 -18.00
N LYS A 73 -4.65 8.72 -17.71
CA LYS A 73 -5.46 7.76 -18.48
C LYS A 73 -6.59 8.44 -19.23
N LYS A 74 -7.01 7.82 -20.34
CA LYS A 74 -8.21 8.24 -21.07
C LYS A 74 -9.45 7.95 -20.21
N MET A 75 -10.38 8.90 -20.12
CA MET A 75 -11.61 8.80 -19.31
C MET A 75 -12.39 7.50 -19.53
N LEU A 76 -12.54 7.07 -20.78
CA LEU A 76 -13.26 5.85 -21.16
C LEU A 76 -12.64 4.55 -20.61
N LEU A 77 -11.38 4.59 -20.16
CA LEU A 77 -10.63 3.44 -19.65
C LEU A 77 -10.56 3.40 -18.12
N LEU A 78 -11.11 4.40 -17.42
CA LEU A 78 -11.03 4.49 -15.97
C LEU A 78 -11.86 3.39 -15.31
N LYS A 79 -11.23 2.64 -14.42
CA LYS A 79 -11.88 1.74 -13.44
C LYS A 79 -11.09 1.75 -12.12
N ASP A 80 -10.37 2.83 -11.85
CA ASP A 80 -9.44 2.93 -10.73
C ASP A 80 -10.18 3.21 -9.43
N GLN A 81 -9.67 2.70 -8.30
CA GLN A 81 -10.26 2.97 -6.99
C GLN A 81 -9.24 3.05 -5.87
N MET A 82 -9.62 3.77 -4.82
CA MET A 82 -8.84 3.91 -3.60
C MET A 82 -9.77 3.92 -2.39
N GLN A 83 -9.41 3.21 -1.33
CA GLN A 83 -10.26 3.04 -0.14
C GLN A 83 -9.44 2.85 1.14
N VAL A 84 -10.04 3.17 2.29
CA VAL A 84 -9.41 3.06 3.61
C VAL A 84 -10.18 2.08 4.48
N PHE A 85 -9.45 1.18 5.14
CA PHE A 85 -9.99 0.21 6.08
C PHE A 85 -9.44 0.41 7.49
N PHE A 86 -10.27 0.04 8.45
CA PHE A 86 -9.93 -0.07 9.86
C PHE A 86 -10.33 -1.46 10.34
N ASN A 87 -9.50 -2.06 11.18
CA ASN A 87 -9.84 -3.32 11.83
C ASN A 87 -9.22 -3.35 13.23
N PRO A 88 -9.99 -3.23 14.32
CA PRO A 88 -11.45 -3.06 14.36
C PRO A 88 -11.91 -1.68 13.86
N LEU A 89 -13.21 -1.52 13.65
CA LEU A 89 -13.80 -0.20 13.40
C LEU A 89 -13.61 0.70 14.63
N PRO A 90 -13.10 1.94 14.47
CA PRO A 90 -12.95 2.85 15.59
C PRO A 90 -14.31 3.39 16.02
N ASN A 91 -14.50 3.52 17.33
CA ASN A 91 -15.71 4.12 17.90
C ASN A 91 -15.62 5.65 17.83
N ILE A 92 -15.76 6.18 16.61
CA ILE A 92 -15.72 7.61 16.28
C ILE A 92 -17.09 8.03 15.75
N PRO A 93 -17.67 9.16 16.21
CA PRO A 93 -18.91 9.68 15.64
C PRO A 93 -18.80 9.84 14.12
N ASN A 94 -19.82 9.36 13.39
CA ASN A 94 -19.89 9.38 11.92
C ASN A 94 -18.77 8.61 11.21
N ILE A 95 -18.16 7.61 11.86
CA ILE A 95 -17.12 6.79 11.23
C ILE A 95 -17.57 6.14 9.92
N ASP A 96 -18.83 5.71 9.82
CA ASP A 96 -19.38 5.10 8.60
C ASP A 96 -19.36 6.11 7.44
N GLN A 97 -19.85 7.32 7.67
CA GLN A 97 -19.82 8.40 6.68
C GLN A 97 -18.39 8.77 6.28
N LEU A 98 -17.47 8.90 7.24
CA LEU A 98 -16.07 9.23 6.95
C LEU A 98 -15.39 8.12 6.13
N SER A 99 -15.69 6.86 6.47
CA SER A 99 -15.15 5.69 5.77
C SER A 99 -15.72 5.56 4.36
N ASP A 100 -17.01 5.82 4.17
CA ASP A 100 -17.65 5.81 2.85
C ASP A 100 -17.12 6.93 1.96
N GLN A 101 -16.90 8.12 2.51
CA GLN A 101 -16.26 9.22 1.79
C GLN A 101 -14.80 8.92 1.38
N LEU A 102 -14.13 8.00 2.09
CA LEU A 102 -12.79 7.54 1.73
C LEU A 102 -12.81 6.42 0.68
N LYS A 103 -13.97 5.87 0.32
CA LYS A 103 -14.12 4.95 -0.81
C LYS A 103 -14.37 5.74 -2.09
N VAL A 104 -13.31 5.97 -2.86
CA VAL A 104 -13.38 6.73 -4.12
C VAL A 104 -13.16 5.80 -5.31
N SER A 105 -13.92 6.01 -6.38
CA SER A 105 -13.79 5.28 -7.64
C SER A 105 -13.83 6.24 -8.83
N PHE A 106 -13.05 5.92 -9.86
CA PHE A 106 -12.96 6.64 -11.11
C PHE A 106 -13.39 5.72 -12.26
N SER A 107 -14.44 6.12 -12.97
CA SER A 107 -15.05 5.41 -14.09
C SER A 107 -15.28 6.37 -15.27
N PRO A 108 -15.77 5.89 -16.43
CA PRO A 108 -16.10 6.77 -17.55
C PRO A 108 -17.17 7.82 -17.23
N GLN A 109 -17.92 7.63 -16.15
CA GLN A 109 -18.97 8.53 -15.67
C GLN A 109 -18.44 9.57 -14.65
N THR A 110 -17.17 9.48 -14.27
CA THR A 110 -16.59 10.39 -13.27
C THR A 110 -16.56 11.83 -13.75
N SER A 111 -16.98 12.74 -12.87
CA SER A 111 -17.04 14.16 -13.14
C SER A 111 -15.72 14.85 -12.83
N LYS A 112 -15.51 16.05 -13.40
CA LYS A 112 -14.38 16.92 -13.04
C LYS A 112 -14.36 17.25 -11.54
N LYS A 113 -15.52 17.30 -10.88
CA LYS A 113 -15.66 17.61 -9.45
C LYS A 113 -15.00 16.52 -8.59
N ASP A 114 -15.09 15.26 -9.01
CA ASP A 114 -14.51 14.14 -8.25
C ASP A 114 -12.97 14.21 -8.21
N PHE A 115 -12.35 14.62 -9.32
CA PHE A 115 -10.91 14.87 -9.39
C PHE A 115 -10.45 16.03 -8.49
N LEU A 116 -11.30 17.03 -8.28
CA LEU A 116 -11.00 18.17 -7.41
C LEU A 116 -11.23 17.83 -5.93
N ASN A 117 -12.20 16.96 -5.65
CA ASN A 117 -12.59 16.62 -4.28
C ASN A 117 -11.65 15.62 -3.62
N ILE A 118 -11.00 14.73 -4.37
CA ILE A 118 -10.21 13.64 -3.79
C ILE A 118 -9.10 14.12 -2.84
N GLU A 119 -8.40 15.22 -3.17
CA GLU A 119 -7.36 15.79 -2.31
C GLU A 119 -7.95 16.24 -0.97
N LYS A 120 -9.10 16.91 -1.01
CA LYS A 120 -9.82 17.35 0.19
C LYS A 120 -10.26 16.15 1.04
N LEU A 121 -10.81 15.10 0.41
CA LEU A 121 -11.28 13.91 1.14
C LEU A 121 -10.14 13.21 1.89
N TYR A 122 -9.01 13.00 1.21
CA TYR A 122 -7.85 12.31 1.79
C TYR A 122 -6.97 13.20 2.67
N THR A 123 -7.16 14.52 2.65
CA THR A 123 -6.55 15.43 3.62
C THR A 123 -7.41 15.54 4.88
N ASP A 124 -8.72 15.77 4.72
CA ASP A 124 -9.60 16.11 5.84
C ASP A 124 -10.02 14.89 6.65
N ASN A 125 -10.45 13.80 5.99
CA ASN A 125 -11.08 12.68 6.70
C ASN A 125 -10.08 11.88 7.54
N PRO A 126 -8.88 11.51 7.04
CA PRO A 126 -7.88 10.88 7.88
C PRO A 126 -7.45 11.78 9.04
N THR A 127 -7.32 13.08 8.80
CA THR A 127 -7.02 14.06 9.86
C THR A 127 -8.09 14.06 10.95
N LYS A 128 -9.38 14.11 10.59
CA LYS A 128 -10.48 14.06 11.56
C LYS A 128 -10.48 12.76 12.37
N ILE A 129 -10.26 11.62 11.71
CA ILE A 129 -10.22 10.30 12.36
C ILE A 129 -9.08 10.25 13.38
N TYR A 130 -7.88 10.68 12.98
CA TYR A 130 -6.70 10.71 13.85
C TYR A 130 -6.91 11.67 15.02
N GLN A 131 -7.34 12.90 14.74
CA GLN A 131 -7.60 13.91 15.78
C GLN A 131 -8.67 13.46 16.77
N ARG A 132 -9.71 12.74 16.32
CA ARG A 132 -10.74 12.22 17.21
C ARG A 132 -10.21 11.12 18.11
N ALA A 133 -9.48 10.14 17.55
CA ALA A 133 -8.85 9.08 18.33
C ALA A 133 -7.88 9.63 19.38
N ILE A 134 -7.06 10.62 19.01
CA ILE A 134 -6.13 11.33 19.90
C ILE A 134 -6.90 12.10 20.99
N LYS A 135 -7.90 12.90 20.62
CA LYS A 135 -8.68 13.70 21.57
C LYS A 135 -9.37 12.82 22.61
N ASP A 136 -9.99 11.73 22.16
CA ASP A 136 -10.74 10.81 23.02
C ASP A 136 -9.80 9.85 23.78
N HIS A 137 -8.49 9.87 23.49
CA HIS A 137 -7.48 8.92 23.99
C HIS A 137 -7.91 7.46 23.79
N ASN A 138 -8.66 7.21 22.71
CA ASN A 138 -9.24 5.90 22.40
C ASN A 138 -8.52 5.29 21.21
N TYR A 139 -7.45 4.56 21.52
CA TYR A 139 -6.59 3.91 20.54
C TYR A 139 -7.02 2.45 20.33
N VAL A 140 -7.85 2.22 19.33
CA VAL A 140 -8.40 0.89 19.05
C VAL A 140 -7.38 -0.09 18.43
N GLY A 141 -6.26 0.42 17.92
CA GLY A 141 -5.21 -0.40 17.32
C GLY A 141 -5.49 -0.83 15.88
N SER A 142 -4.76 -1.86 15.44
CA SER A 142 -4.95 -2.54 14.16
C SER A 142 -4.73 -4.04 14.30
N ASP A 143 -5.79 -4.82 14.20
CA ASP A 143 -5.72 -6.26 14.10
C ASP A 143 -5.39 -6.68 12.66
N ILE A 144 -4.16 -6.37 12.24
CA ILE A 144 -3.66 -6.65 10.90
C ILE A 144 -3.66 -8.16 10.63
N TRP A 145 -3.29 -8.97 11.64
CA TRP A 145 -3.27 -10.41 11.51
C TRP A 145 -4.67 -10.96 11.17
N LYS A 146 -5.70 -10.56 11.91
CA LYS A 146 -7.08 -11.00 11.65
C LYS A 146 -7.66 -10.39 10.38
N PHE A 147 -7.25 -9.17 10.00
CA PHE A 147 -7.61 -8.59 8.70
C PHE A 147 -7.10 -9.46 7.54
N PHE A 148 -5.85 -9.95 7.64
CA PHE A 148 -5.32 -10.90 6.66
C PHE A 148 -6.05 -12.24 6.71
N LYS A 149 -6.47 -12.71 7.88
CA LYS A 149 -7.26 -13.94 8.00
C LYS A 149 -8.59 -13.84 7.26
N ASN A 150 -9.33 -12.75 7.47
CA ASN A 150 -10.75 -12.69 7.18
C ASN A 150 -11.11 -11.81 5.98
N ASN A 151 -10.34 -10.76 5.69
CA ASN A 151 -10.79 -9.67 4.82
C ASN A 151 -9.90 -9.47 3.58
N ILE A 152 -8.59 -9.75 3.66
CA ILE A 152 -7.62 -9.33 2.64
C ILE A 152 -7.98 -9.73 1.20
N ARG A 153 -8.47 -10.96 0.99
CA ARG A 153 -8.76 -11.48 -0.35
C ARG A 153 -9.98 -10.82 -0.98
N GLU A 154 -11.01 -10.57 -0.17
CA GLU A 154 -12.26 -9.98 -0.65
C GLU A 154 -12.13 -8.46 -0.82
N TYR A 155 -11.45 -7.81 0.13
CA TYR A 155 -11.46 -6.35 0.21
C TYR A 155 -10.35 -5.72 -0.64
N CYS A 156 -9.19 -6.38 -0.73
CA CYS A 156 -8.00 -5.79 -1.35
C CYS A 156 -7.63 -6.38 -2.70
N ILE A 157 -8.30 -7.42 -3.20
CA ILE A 157 -7.99 -8.03 -4.50
C ILE A 157 -9.20 -7.92 -5.43
N LYS A 158 -9.08 -7.07 -6.46
CA LYS A 158 -10.02 -6.98 -7.56
C LYS A 158 -9.45 -7.61 -8.83
N PRO A 159 -10.22 -8.44 -9.55
CA PRO A 159 -9.80 -8.98 -10.85
C PRO A 159 -9.47 -7.85 -11.84
N GLN A 160 -8.48 -8.06 -12.71
CA GLN A 160 -8.06 -7.10 -13.74
C GLN A 160 -7.51 -5.76 -13.22
N HIS A 161 -7.23 -5.66 -11.92
CA HIS A 161 -6.59 -4.51 -11.30
C HIS A 161 -5.17 -4.87 -10.85
N ARG A 162 -4.32 -3.86 -10.79
CA ARG A 162 -3.10 -3.90 -9.99
C ARG A 162 -3.51 -3.59 -8.55
N ASN A 163 -3.45 -4.58 -7.68
CA ASN A 163 -3.90 -4.45 -6.31
C ASN A 163 -2.75 -4.04 -5.41
N ILE A 164 -2.91 -2.94 -4.68
CA ILE A 164 -1.91 -2.39 -3.78
C ILE A 164 -2.54 -2.23 -2.40
N LEU A 165 -1.93 -2.84 -1.38
CA LEU A 165 -2.24 -2.58 0.01
C LEU A 165 -1.16 -1.68 0.62
N VAL A 166 -1.58 -0.56 1.20
CA VAL A 166 -0.75 0.32 2.03
C VAL A 166 -1.09 0.06 3.49
N ILE A 167 -0.12 -0.38 4.29
CA ILE A 167 -0.29 -0.58 5.74
C ILE A 167 0.46 0.53 6.46
N LEU A 168 -0.24 1.32 7.28
CA LEU A 168 0.39 2.31 8.16
C LEU A 168 0.42 1.77 9.57
N THR A 169 1.61 1.48 10.09
CA THR A 169 1.83 0.87 11.41
C THR A 169 3.24 1.18 11.89
N ASP A 170 3.50 1.08 13.18
CA ASP A 170 4.84 1.15 13.76
C ASP A 170 5.66 -0.14 13.54
N GLY A 171 5.06 -1.15 12.92
CA GLY A 171 5.70 -2.41 12.55
C GLY A 171 5.48 -3.53 13.56
N TYR A 172 4.97 -3.24 14.75
CA TYR A 172 4.58 -4.26 15.72
C TYR A 172 3.17 -4.76 15.40
N MET A 173 3.07 -5.88 14.70
CA MET A 173 1.78 -6.56 14.53
C MET A 173 1.25 -6.91 15.93
N TYR A 174 0.22 -6.24 16.41
CA TYR A 174 -0.32 -6.48 17.74
C TYR A 174 -1.78 -6.07 17.85
N TYR A 175 -2.59 -6.99 18.38
CA TYR A 175 -3.94 -6.69 18.84
C TYR A 175 -4.28 -7.55 20.05
N LYS A 176 -4.83 -6.94 21.09
CA LYS A 176 -5.03 -7.57 22.40
C LYS A 176 -5.84 -8.87 22.34
N ASP A 177 -6.86 -8.92 21.48
CA ASP A 177 -7.80 -10.06 21.39
C ASP A 177 -7.40 -11.07 20.30
N SER A 178 -6.25 -10.87 19.65
CA SER A 178 -5.73 -11.76 18.61
C SER A 178 -4.32 -12.26 18.92
N LYS A 179 -3.98 -12.42 20.20
CA LYS A 179 -2.68 -12.97 20.64
C LYS A 179 -2.70 -14.49 20.64
N ILE A 180 -1.93 -15.07 19.73
CA ILE A 180 -1.79 -16.52 19.55
C ILE A 180 -0.30 -16.83 19.40
N GLU A 181 0.16 -17.88 20.08
CA GLU A 181 1.47 -18.48 19.86
C GLU A 181 1.29 -19.97 19.60
N ASN A 182 1.95 -20.50 18.57
CA ASN A 182 1.93 -21.92 18.25
C ASN A 182 3.23 -22.33 17.57
N ALA A 183 3.94 -23.31 18.14
CA ALA A 183 5.14 -23.93 17.55
C ALA A 183 6.20 -22.92 17.05
N GLY A 184 6.47 -21.89 17.85
CA GLY A 184 7.42 -20.82 17.54
C GLY A 184 6.83 -19.67 16.74
N LYS A 185 5.66 -19.84 16.11
CA LYS A 185 4.95 -18.78 15.40
C LYS A 185 4.04 -17.98 16.31
N SER A 186 3.82 -16.71 15.98
CA SER A 186 2.90 -15.83 16.69
C SER A 186 1.99 -15.06 15.74
N SER A 187 0.83 -14.60 16.19
CA SER A 187 0.03 -13.61 15.47
C SER A 187 0.43 -12.17 15.81
N TYR A 188 1.44 -12.00 16.67
CA TYR A 188 1.86 -10.71 17.18
C TYR A 188 3.36 -10.64 17.48
N ILE A 189 3.91 -9.43 17.51
CA ILE A 189 5.21 -9.11 18.10
C ILE A 189 5.07 -7.78 18.86
N THR A 190 5.88 -7.62 19.91
CA THR A 190 6.07 -6.36 20.65
C THR A 190 7.54 -6.28 21.06
N PRO A 191 8.05 -5.11 21.50
CA PRO A 191 9.43 -5.03 22.01
C PRO A 191 9.72 -6.03 23.13
N GLN A 192 8.76 -6.23 24.04
CA GLN A 192 8.87 -7.20 25.12
C GLN A 192 8.95 -8.63 24.59
N PHE A 193 8.13 -8.99 23.60
CA PHE A 193 8.18 -10.30 22.96
C PHE A 193 9.55 -10.54 22.29
N LEU A 194 10.05 -9.57 21.52
CA LEU A 194 11.34 -9.69 20.84
C LEU A 194 12.49 -9.89 21.83
N SER A 195 12.46 -9.14 22.95
CA SER A 195 13.41 -9.30 24.06
C SER A 195 13.32 -10.70 24.70
N LEU A 196 12.12 -11.16 25.04
CA LEU A 196 11.89 -12.49 25.63
C LEU A 196 12.37 -13.63 24.72
N LYS A 197 12.23 -13.48 23.39
CA LYS A 197 12.72 -14.48 22.42
C LYS A 197 14.23 -14.38 22.17
N LYS A 198 14.93 -13.42 22.79
CA LYS A 198 16.37 -13.14 22.64
C LYS A 198 16.75 -12.66 21.23
N LEU A 199 15.90 -11.84 20.62
CA LEU A 199 16.11 -11.24 19.29
C LEU A 199 16.75 -9.84 19.37
N THR A 200 17.68 -9.67 20.30
CA THR A 200 18.30 -8.37 20.65
C THR A 200 19.80 -8.33 20.33
N THR A 201 20.29 -9.29 19.55
CA THR A 201 21.72 -9.44 19.22
C THR A 201 21.89 -9.75 17.74
N ALA A 202 23.11 -9.64 17.21
CA ALA A 202 23.44 -10.00 15.83
C ALA A 202 23.09 -11.46 15.47
N SER A 203 22.96 -12.34 16.47
CA SER A 203 22.58 -13.75 16.27
C SER A 203 21.07 -13.97 16.04
N TYR A 204 20.26 -12.92 15.97
CA TYR A 204 18.79 -13.02 15.90
C TYR A 204 18.30 -13.95 14.78
N GLN A 205 18.95 -13.95 13.61
CA GLN A 205 18.57 -14.81 12.48
C GLN A 205 18.72 -16.29 12.82
N ALA A 206 19.81 -16.67 13.48
CA ALA A 206 20.04 -18.04 13.92
C ALA A 206 18.99 -18.45 14.97
N VAL A 207 18.68 -17.55 15.91
CA VAL A 207 17.64 -17.79 16.93
C VAL A 207 16.26 -17.95 16.27
N MET A 208 15.90 -17.10 15.30
CA MET A 208 14.64 -17.19 14.57
C MET A 208 14.53 -18.54 13.84
N LYS A 209 15.58 -18.96 13.15
CA LYS A 209 15.60 -20.26 12.44
C LYS A 209 15.49 -21.44 13.41
N GLN A 210 16.33 -21.46 14.44
CA GLN A 210 16.38 -22.56 15.42
C GLN A 210 15.04 -22.75 16.13
N LYS A 211 14.37 -21.65 16.49
CA LYS A 211 13.11 -21.68 17.23
C LYS A 211 11.87 -21.58 16.33
N ASN A 212 12.05 -21.65 15.01
CA ASN A 212 10.98 -21.49 14.03
C ASN A 212 10.13 -20.22 14.25
N LEU A 213 10.76 -19.10 14.61
CA LEU A 213 10.06 -17.85 14.87
C LEU A 213 9.51 -17.22 13.59
N GLY A 214 8.44 -16.44 13.71
CA GLY A 214 7.78 -15.76 12.60
C GLY A 214 6.28 -15.61 12.83
N PHE A 215 5.60 -14.94 11.92
CA PHE A 215 4.15 -14.83 12.03
C PHE A 215 3.42 -16.11 11.61
N ILE A 216 2.26 -16.38 12.21
CA ILE A 216 1.33 -17.41 11.77
C ILE A 216 0.77 -16.97 10.40
N ALA A 217 1.19 -17.64 9.34
CA ALA A 217 0.72 -17.39 7.98
C ALA A 217 -0.58 -18.12 7.65
N PHE A 218 -1.24 -17.68 6.59
CA PHE A 218 -2.44 -18.33 6.05
C PHE A 218 -2.10 -19.06 4.74
N PRO A 219 -2.80 -20.15 4.39
CA PRO A 219 -2.55 -20.91 3.16
C PRO A 219 -3.12 -20.20 1.92
N TYR A 220 -2.91 -18.89 1.81
CA TYR A 220 -3.39 -18.06 0.73
C TYR A 220 -2.32 -17.85 -0.34
N ASN A 221 -2.77 -17.57 -1.55
CA ASN A 221 -1.91 -17.12 -2.64
C ASN A 221 -2.22 -15.66 -2.95
N LEU A 222 -1.40 -14.75 -2.43
CA LEU A 222 -1.55 -13.31 -2.59
C LEU A 222 -0.62 -12.77 -3.70
N LYS A 223 -0.33 -13.57 -4.72
CA LYS A 223 0.57 -13.18 -5.84
C LYS A 223 0.11 -11.95 -6.62
N ASP A 224 -1.19 -11.67 -6.60
CA ASP A 224 -1.83 -10.57 -7.33
C ASP A 224 -2.02 -9.32 -6.44
N LEU A 225 -1.40 -9.33 -5.25
CA LEU A 225 -1.36 -8.22 -4.29
C LEU A 225 0.08 -7.73 -4.13
N GLU A 226 0.26 -6.42 -4.22
CA GLU A 226 1.48 -5.72 -3.85
C GLU A 226 1.26 -5.02 -2.51
N ILE A 227 2.28 -4.98 -1.64
CA ILE A 227 2.13 -4.43 -0.28
C ILE A 227 3.22 -3.42 0.04
N ILE A 228 2.87 -2.26 0.56
CA ILE A 228 3.85 -1.34 1.15
C ILE A 228 3.48 -1.08 2.62
N VAL A 229 4.42 -1.40 3.52
CA VAL A 229 4.31 -1.07 4.94
C VAL A 229 5.09 0.21 5.18
N LEU A 230 4.41 1.22 5.71
CA LEU A 230 4.94 2.55 5.96
C LEU A 230 4.87 2.87 7.45
N GLY A 231 5.85 3.63 7.94
CA GLY A 231 5.85 4.15 9.30
C GLY A 231 6.44 3.20 10.35
N ILE A 232 7.19 2.17 9.95
CA ILE A 232 7.85 1.25 10.88
C ILE A 232 8.73 2.08 11.84
N ASN A 233 8.51 1.95 13.15
CA ASN A 233 9.14 2.75 14.18
C ASN A 233 9.71 1.83 15.27
N PRO A 234 10.83 1.16 14.99
CA PRO A 234 11.45 0.21 15.93
C PRO A 234 11.92 0.96 17.19
N SER A 235 12.03 0.26 18.32
CA SER A 235 12.52 0.94 19.53
C SER A 235 14.03 1.17 19.40
N ILE A 236 14.47 2.36 19.81
CA ILE A 236 15.88 2.76 19.78
C ILE A 236 16.76 1.99 20.78
N LYS A 237 16.15 1.17 21.66
CA LYS A 237 16.87 0.44 22.72
C LYS A 237 17.55 -0.83 22.19
N ASN A 238 17.10 -1.36 21.06
CA ASN A 238 17.65 -2.56 20.45
C ASN A 238 18.05 -2.25 19.00
N PRO A 239 19.36 -2.20 18.68
CA PRO A 239 19.82 -1.85 17.34
C PRO A 239 19.42 -2.86 16.26
N TYR A 240 18.99 -4.06 16.64
CA TYR A 240 18.55 -5.12 15.72
C TYR A 240 17.02 -5.15 15.53
N GLU A 241 16.27 -4.29 16.22
CA GLU A 241 14.80 -4.38 16.24
C GLU A 241 14.16 -4.08 14.88
N GLU A 242 14.73 -3.13 14.13
CA GLU A 242 14.30 -2.85 12.75
C GLU A 242 14.43 -4.09 11.87
N ASP A 243 15.60 -4.73 11.88
CA ASP A 243 15.90 -5.90 11.06
C ASP A 243 15.00 -7.08 11.42
N VAL A 244 14.75 -7.28 12.72
CA VAL A 244 13.87 -8.33 13.22
C VAL A 244 12.43 -8.09 12.75
N ILE A 245 11.89 -6.87 12.93
CA ILE A 245 10.53 -6.52 12.47
C ILE A 245 10.42 -6.76 10.97
N LYS A 246 11.37 -6.23 10.18
CA LYS A 246 11.38 -6.40 8.73
C LYS A 246 11.44 -7.86 8.30
N GLN A 247 12.24 -8.68 8.99
CA GLN A 247 12.34 -10.11 8.72
C GLN A 247 10.98 -10.82 8.98
N TYR A 248 10.32 -10.52 10.09
CA TYR A 248 8.99 -11.07 10.41
C TYR A 248 7.96 -10.75 9.32
N TRP A 249 7.88 -9.48 8.90
CA TRP A 249 6.98 -9.05 7.82
C TRP A 249 7.32 -9.70 6.48
N ALA A 250 8.60 -9.70 6.09
CA ALA A 250 9.05 -10.25 4.82
C ALA A 250 8.77 -11.75 4.72
N ASP A 251 9.06 -12.51 5.78
CA ASP A 251 8.81 -13.96 5.80
C ASP A 251 7.32 -14.28 5.75
N TRP A 252 6.49 -13.49 6.45
CA TRP A 252 5.04 -13.66 6.42
C TRP A 252 4.44 -13.39 5.04
N PHE A 253 4.86 -12.29 4.39
CA PHE A 253 4.44 -11.99 3.03
C PHE A 253 4.91 -13.04 2.01
N LYS A 254 6.15 -13.52 2.12
CA LYS A 254 6.67 -14.61 1.28
C LYS A 254 5.89 -15.91 1.50
N ALA A 255 5.58 -16.27 2.74
CA ALA A 255 4.79 -17.46 3.06
C ALA A 255 3.39 -17.43 2.41
N MET A 256 2.80 -16.24 2.27
CA MET A 256 1.52 -16.02 1.58
C MET A 256 1.66 -15.72 0.08
N LYS A 257 2.87 -15.89 -0.49
CA LYS A 257 3.18 -15.72 -1.93
C LYS A 257 2.99 -14.29 -2.47
N VAL A 258 3.09 -13.27 -1.63
CA VAL A 258 3.15 -11.86 -2.07
C VAL A 258 4.45 -11.65 -2.85
N LYS A 259 4.35 -11.18 -4.10
CA LYS A 259 5.49 -11.09 -5.01
C LYS A 259 6.29 -9.80 -4.88
N LYS A 260 5.63 -8.69 -4.55
CA LYS A 260 6.23 -7.37 -4.46
C LYS A 260 5.78 -6.70 -3.17
N PHE A 261 6.74 -6.36 -2.34
CA PHE A 261 6.47 -5.58 -1.15
C PHE A 261 7.63 -4.67 -0.76
N GLU A 262 7.31 -3.62 -0.01
CA GLU A 262 8.25 -2.63 0.50
C GLU A 262 8.02 -2.44 2.01
N LEU A 263 9.10 -2.36 2.79
CA LEU A 263 9.04 -2.17 4.25
C LEU A 263 9.84 -0.92 4.61
N ARG A 264 9.14 0.17 4.94
CA ARG A 264 9.75 1.49 5.14
C ARG A 264 9.56 1.97 6.56
N ILE A 265 10.69 2.37 7.16
CA ILE A 265 10.69 3.04 8.46
C ILE A 265 10.05 4.42 8.36
N THR A 266 9.71 4.96 9.52
CA THR A 266 9.33 6.35 9.63
C THR A 266 10.50 7.24 9.23
N ASP A 267 10.29 8.10 8.24
CA ASP A 267 11.27 9.09 7.78
C ASP A 267 10.55 10.39 7.35
N LEU A 268 11.29 11.39 6.89
CA LEU A 268 10.73 12.63 6.38
C LEU A 268 9.83 12.35 5.17
N PRO A 269 8.68 13.05 5.04
CA PRO A 269 7.80 12.90 3.89
C PRO A 269 8.51 13.07 2.55
N SER A 270 9.48 14.00 2.46
CA SER A 270 10.29 14.23 1.26
C SER A 270 11.15 13.02 0.86
N SER A 271 11.56 12.18 1.81
CA SER A 271 12.35 10.97 1.55
C SER A 271 11.45 9.81 1.12
N ILE A 272 10.25 9.73 1.70
CA ILE A 272 9.31 8.63 1.46
C ILE A 272 8.44 8.86 0.20
N GLU A 273 8.12 10.11 -0.14
CA GLU A 273 7.29 10.45 -1.31
C GLU A 273 7.84 9.85 -2.63
N PRO A 274 9.15 9.95 -2.96
CA PRO A 274 9.70 9.30 -4.15
C PRO A 274 9.54 7.78 -4.14
N ILE A 275 9.67 7.14 -2.98
CA ILE A 275 9.51 5.68 -2.83
C ILE A 275 8.05 5.29 -3.08
N ILE A 276 7.10 6.01 -2.47
CA ILE A 276 5.66 5.80 -2.70
C ILE A 276 5.31 5.99 -4.17
N ASN A 277 5.80 7.07 -4.79
CA ASN A 277 5.55 7.36 -6.20
C ASN A 277 6.09 6.25 -7.10
N ASN A 278 7.35 5.82 -6.89
CA ASN A 278 7.95 4.72 -7.65
C ASN A 278 7.25 3.38 -7.43
N PHE A 279 6.71 3.17 -6.22
CA PHE A 279 5.97 1.96 -5.94
C PHE A 279 4.63 1.94 -6.66
N ILE A 280 3.94 3.09 -6.82
CA ILE A 280 2.59 3.17 -7.40
C ILE A 280 2.57 3.41 -8.91
N GLN A 281 3.52 4.18 -9.46
CA GLN A 281 3.60 4.41 -10.92
C GLN A 281 4.13 3.18 -11.67
#